data_AF-X8J293-F1
#
_entry.id   AF-X8J293-F1
#
_cell.length_a   1.000
_cell.length_b   1.000
_cell.length_c   1.000
_cell.angle_alpha   90.00
_cell.angle_beta   90.00
_cell.angle_gamma   90.00
#
_symmetry.space_group_name_H-M   'P 1'
#
loop_
_entity.id
_entity.type
_entity.pdbx_description
1 polymer ?
#
loop_
_entity_poly.entity_id
_entity_poly.type
_entity_poly.pdbx_seq_one_letter_code
_entity_poly.pdbx_strand_id
1 'polypeptide(L)'
;MATLPVEQGTQSIRTAEKAFTLFQLDELLFFGDAKEKHSLKLKDPRRRLIHQGFLGYKSKQNDCRVFLLDHALIVTELKVVGGRERLRVVHHPIPIGLLQVSLHQTRLTLFGYIPLPVCEVRYQLRFSSLGKRFNNNKTLTLFSSSVEAANTWIETIRAQRDVNQQSSEFNVLTLGQDIIRRNGETRVNCVALYGKDQTIVYGTSDGVYVQPQNGQPRKAIDLADVQRIDVLEDLSLLVILAERSVLTFPLETLEMEEPTKHMNRITIASQTSFFKTGTYKDRTMLCTVKASSTSSTIKILESVVSLPTSSPNQRGQTSSPDKDKLRPFREFRLAKGLYSVQFLKTKLCVASTTGFDIVDLETLDTQALLDPTDQKLDFVHHIEPRPLRVYCIGGEFLVCYREFAFYVNSNGKKSDKDVVIYWEGTPIACALHYPYIVAFSPDFVEIRHVDDGSCVQVIQERGVRCLYAKGSPAEDLAYHLSRRRENNILVSFSNQVAFLTPILSPTDRRHSK
;
A
#
# COMPACT_ATOMS: atom_id res chain seq x y z
N MET A 1 -27.34 33.33 66.94
CA MET A 1 -28.09 33.00 65.70
C MET A 1 -27.13 33.06 64.52
N ALA A 2 -27.37 32.24 63.49
CA ALA A 2 -26.89 32.32 62.10
C ALA A 2 -25.39 32.60 61.80
N THR A 3 -24.81 31.79 60.92
CA THR A 3 -23.43 31.88 60.41
C THR A 3 -23.38 31.99 58.89
N LEU A 4 -22.66 33.00 58.35
CA LEU A 4 -22.09 33.05 56.98
C LEU A 4 -23.09 32.94 55.80
N PRO A 5 -22.66 33.05 54.51
CA PRO A 5 -21.38 33.49 53.90
C PRO A 5 -21.51 34.89 53.25
N VAL A 6 -20.55 35.56 52.60
CA VAL A 6 -19.35 35.21 51.78
C VAL A 6 -19.66 34.57 50.43
N GLU A 7 -20.19 35.36 49.49
CA GLU A 7 -20.21 34.98 48.06
C GLU A 7 -18.94 35.48 47.34
N GLN A 8 -18.04 34.55 46.99
CA GLN A 8 -17.06 34.80 45.94
C GLN A 8 -17.70 34.53 44.58
N GLY A 9 -18.06 35.61 43.88
CA GLY A 9 -18.62 35.54 42.52
C GLY A 9 -17.66 34.92 41.52
N THR A 10 -17.71 33.60 41.37
CA THR A 10 -16.85 32.83 40.45
C THR A 10 -17.30 33.07 39.01
N GLN A 11 -16.89 34.19 38.43
CA GLN A 11 -17.18 34.50 37.03
C GLN A 11 -16.54 33.45 36.12
N SER A 12 -17.38 32.68 35.44
CA SER A 12 -16.98 31.64 34.50
C SER A 12 -16.47 32.26 33.20
N ILE A 13 -15.17 32.57 33.15
CA ILE A 13 -14.52 33.16 31.98
C ILE A 13 -14.53 32.14 30.82
N ARG A 14 -15.61 32.17 30.02
CA ARG A 14 -15.64 31.63 28.66
C ARG A 14 -14.73 32.49 27.78
N THR A 15 -13.43 32.26 27.92
CA THR A 15 -12.38 32.99 27.21
C THR A 15 -12.61 32.87 25.71
N ALA A 16 -12.62 34.01 24.99
CA ALA A 16 -12.78 34.02 23.54
C ALA A 16 -11.76 33.11 22.86
N GLU A 17 -12.14 32.48 21.74
CA GLU A 17 -11.32 31.48 21.05
C GLU A 17 -10.03 32.08 20.48
N LYS A 18 -8.99 32.15 21.31
CA LYS A 18 -7.67 32.64 20.91
C LYS A 18 -7.16 31.85 19.71
N ALA A 19 -6.99 32.52 18.56
CA ALA A 19 -6.37 31.94 17.38
C ALA A 19 -4.90 31.59 17.69
N PHE A 20 -4.51 30.34 17.44
CA PHE A 20 -3.11 29.92 17.55
C PHE A 20 -2.43 30.01 16.19
N THR A 21 -1.18 30.49 16.19
CA THR A 21 -0.27 30.31 15.05
C THR A 21 0.33 28.90 15.08
N LEU A 22 0.77 28.38 13.93
CA LEU A 22 1.39 27.06 13.84
C LEU A 22 2.65 26.92 14.72
N PHE A 23 3.40 28.01 14.89
CA PHE A 23 4.56 28.07 15.79
C PHE A 23 4.16 27.88 17.26
N GLN A 24 3.15 28.62 17.74
CA GLN A 24 2.61 28.46 19.09
C GLN A 24 2.02 27.07 19.32
N LEU A 25 1.43 26.46 18.27
CA LEU A 25 0.92 25.09 18.34
C LEU A 25 2.06 24.07 18.47
N ASP A 26 3.17 24.24 17.76
CA ASP A 26 4.37 23.40 17.85
C ASP A 26 5.04 23.45 19.25
N GLU A 27 5.08 24.64 19.88
CA GLU A 27 5.63 24.80 21.24
C GLU A 27 4.72 24.24 22.35
N LEU A 28 3.39 24.26 22.15
CA LEU A 28 2.41 23.83 23.16
C LEU A 28 2.05 22.35 23.06
N LEU A 29 2.16 21.73 21.88
CA LEU A 29 1.84 20.32 21.68
C LEU A 29 2.83 19.39 22.36
N PHE A 30 2.32 18.32 22.99
CA PHE A 30 3.12 17.18 23.38
C PHE A 30 2.37 15.86 23.21
N PHE A 31 3.12 14.82 22.83
CA PHE A 31 2.64 13.44 22.82
C PHE A 31 2.82 12.82 24.21
N GLY A 32 1.92 11.93 24.62
CA GLY A 32 2.00 11.27 25.93
C GLY A 32 3.15 10.28 26.01
N ASP A 33 3.35 9.50 24.95
CA ASP A 33 4.41 8.51 24.82
C ASP A 33 5.47 8.96 23.79
N ALA A 34 6.75 8.76 24.12
CA ALA A 34 7.87 9.08 23.22
C ALA A 34 7.83 8.25 21.91
N LYS A 35 7.18 7.07 21.95
CA LYS A 35 6.96 6.20 20.79
C LYS A 35 5.89 6.72 19.81
N GLU A 36 5.07 7.69 20.22
CA GLU A 36 4.03 8.33 19.40
C GLU A 36 4.47 9.68 18.81
N LYS A 37 5.79 9.97 18.76
CA LYS A 37 6.31 11.27 18.28
C LYS A 37 6.15 11.44 16.76
N HIS A 38 4.93 11.74 16.33
CA HIS A 38 4.62 11.95 14.91
C HIS A 38 5.03 13.35 14.45
N SER A 39 5.88 13.41 13.41
CA SER A 39 6.31 14.68 12.82
C SER A 39 5.18 15.29 11.98
N LEU A 40 4.40 16.17 12.63
CA LEU A 40 3.36 17.00 11.99
C LEU A 40 3.94 18.04 11.01
N LYS A 41 5.27 18.23 11.01
CA LYS A 41 6.00 19.22 10.20
C LYS A 41 5.39 20.63 10.27
N LEU A 42 4.98 21.11 11.46
CA LEU A 42 4.30 22.41 11.63
C LEU A 42 5.13 23.64 11.20
N LYS A 43 6.42 23.43 10.87
CA LYS A 43 7.39 24.43 10.38
C LYS A 43 7.59 24.40 8.86
N ASP A 44 6.97 23.47 8.13
CA ASP A 44 6.94 23.49 6.66
C ASP A 44 6.06 24.69 6.22
N PRO A 45 6.56 25.61 5.38
CA PRO A 45 5.86 26.85 5.04
C PRO A 45 4.55 26.65 4.26
N ARG A 46 4.27 25.42 3.78
CA ARG A 46 3.01 25.06 3.14
C ARG A 46 1.91 24.70 4.15
N ARG A 47 2.24 24.48 5.43
CA ARG A 47 1.27 24.14 6.47
C ARG A 47 0.32 25.29 6.74
N ARG A 48 -0.95 24.95 7.01
CA ARG A 48 -2.00 25.93 7.33
C ARG A 48 -2.92 25.33 8.40
N LEU A 49 -3.25 26.13 9.40
CA LEU A 49 -4.38 25.86 10.29
C LEU A 49 -5.65 26.30 9.56
N ILE A 50 -6.56 25.37 9.31
CA ILE A 50 -7.77 25.58 8.51
C ILE A 50 -8.96 25.89 9.42
N HIS A 51 -9.09 25.14 10.52
CA HIS A 51 -10.14 25.35 11.52
C HIS A 51 -9.66 24.89 12.90
N GLN A 52 -10.23 25.47 13.95
CA GLN A 52 -10.02 25.06 15.34
C GLN A 52 -11.31 25.32 16.14
N GLY A 53 -11.47 24.62 17.26
CA GLY A 53 -12.56 24.87 18.20
C GLY A 53 -12.59 23.87 19.34
N PHE A 54 -13.54 24.07 20.27
CA PHE A 54 -13.79 23.14 21.38
C PHE A 54 -14.92 22.16 21.05
N LEU A 55 -14.72 20.88 21.38
CA LEU A 55 -15.72 19.81 21.25
C LEU A 55 -15.67 18.90 22.48
N GLY A 56 -16.83 18.63 23.09
CA GLY A 56 -16.93 17.87 24.34
C GLY A 56 -16.51 16.41 24.19
N TYR A 57 -15.71 15.90 25.13
CA TYR A 57 -15.11 14.56 25.08
C TYR A 57 -15.69 13.60 26.13
N LYS A 58 -16.45 12.59 25.66
CA LYS A 58 -17.28 11.68 26.49
C LYS A 58 -18.36 12.45 27.26
N SER A 59 -19.20 11.77 28.05
CA SER A 59 -20.33 12.43 28.77
C SER A 59 -19.92 13.06 30.12
N LYS A 60 -18.70 13.61 30.21
CA LYS A 60 -18.21 14.45 31.32
C LYS A 60 -17.66 15.75 30.73
N GLN A 61 -17.60 16.82 31.52
CA GLN A 61 -17.23 18.18 31.09
C GLN A 61 -15.72 18.37 30.81
N ASN A 62 -15.09 17.43 30.09
CA ASN A 62 -13.76 17.63 29.50
C ASN A 62 -13.95 18.13 28.07
N ASP A 63 -13.83 19.44 27.86
CA ASP A 63 -13.81 20.01 26.52
C ASP A 63 -12.44 19.75 25.88
N CYS A 64 -12.42 18.93 24.82
CA CYS A 64 -11.22 18.74 24.01
C CYS A 64 -11.10 19.87 23.00
N ARG A 65 -9.87 20.34 22.76
CA ARG A 65 -9.58 21.32 21.72
C ARG A 65 -9.10 20.60 20.47
N VAL A 66 -9.77 20.86 19.36
CA VAL A 66 -9.56 20.17 18.08
C VAL A 66 -8.98 21.15 17.06
N PHE A 67 -8.03 20.68 16.26
CA PHE A 67 -7.34 21.44 15.22
C PHE A 67 -7.43 20.69 13.89
N LEU A 68 -7.91 21.36 12.85
CA LEU A 68 -7.87 20.90 11.46
C LEU A 68 -6.74 21.63 10.74
N LEU A 69 -5.69 20.90 10.40
CA LEU A 69 -4.61 21.36 9.54
C LEU A 69 -4.91 21.01 8.07
N ASP A 70 -4.16 21.61 7.16
CA ASP A 70 -4.06 21.28 5.73
C ASP A 70 -4.01 19.77 5.47
N HIS A 71 -3.33 19.01 6.32
CA HIS A 71 -3.02 17.60 6.10
C HIS A 71 -3.61 16.64 7.15
N ALA A 72 -3.99 17.11 8.34
CA ALA A 72 -4.38 16.24 9.45
C ALA A 72 -5.34 16.89 10.47
N LEU A 73 -6.18 16.06 11.11
CA LEU A 73 -6.97 16.43 12.30
C LEU A 73 -6.22 16.00 13.57
N ILE A 74 -6.09 16.91 14.53
CA ILE A 74 -5.46 16.68 15.84
C ILE A 74 -6.50 16.93 16.94
N VAL A 75 -6.63 16.00 17.89
CA VAL A 75 -7.51 16.13 19.06
C VAL A 75 -6.65 16.24 20.31
N THR A 76 -6.84 17.30 21.09
CA THR A 76 -6.01 17.63 22.26
C THR A 76 -6.81 17.85 23.53
N GLU A 77 -6.17 17.59 24.67
CA GLU A 77 -6.65 17.88 26.02
C GLU A 77 -5.66 18.84 26.70
N LEU A 78 -6.16 19.92 27.31
CA LEU A 78 -5.33 20.87 28.04
C LEU A 78 -4.78 20.22 29.32
N LYS A 79 -3.46 20.31 29.54
CA LYS A 79 -2.81 19.83 30.77
C LYS A 79 -1.74 20.81 31.24
N VAL A 80 -1.72 21.05 32.55
CA VAL A 80 -0.62 21.76 33.21
C VAL A 80 0.54 20.77 33.43
N VAL A 81 1.70 21.06 32.85
CA VAL A 81 2.92 20.26 32.97
C VAL A 81 4.05 21.19 33.40
N GLY A 82 4.63 20.94 34.59
CA GLY A 82 5.67 21.81 35.16
C GLY A 82 5.22 23.25 35.37
N GLY A 83 3.97 23.47 35.78
CA GLY A 83 3.38 24.80 36.00
C GLY A 83 3.03 25.58 34.73
N ARG A 84 3.21 25.00 33.52
CA ARG A 84 2.81 25.61 32.25
C ARG A 84 1.67 24.83 31.60
N GLU A 85 0.70 25.52 31.04
CA GLU A 85 -0.31 24.91 30.18
C GLU A 85 0.33 24.35 28.90
N ARG A 86 -0.07 23.14 28.52
CA ARG A 86 0.32 22.46 27.27
C ARG A 86 -0.85 21.66 26.72
N LEU A 87 -0.83 21.39 25.42
CA LEU A 87 -1.85 20.65 24.70
C LEU A 87 -1.38 19.20 24.51
N ARG A 88 -1.94 18.28 25.29
CA ARG A 88 -1.65 16.84 25.14
C ARG A 88 -2.41 16.30 23.94
N VAL A 89 -1.72 15.68 22.98
CA VAL A 89 -2.37 14.89 21.92
C VAL A 89 -3.05 13.67 22.56
N VAL A 90 -4.35 13.50 22.33
CA VAL A 90 -5.17 12.43 22.97
C VAL A 90 -5.28 11.19 22.08
N HIS A 91 -5.17 11.37 20.77
CA HIS A 91 -5.31 10.33 19.77
C HIS A 91 -4.33 10.57 18.61
N HIS A 92 -3.86 9.49 17.99
CA HIS A 92 -3.02 9.55 16.79
C HIS A 92 -3.60 10.54 15.74
N PRO A 93 -2.82 11.52 15.25
CA PRO A 93 -3.29 12.50 14.27
C PRO A 93 -3.85 11.83 13.02
N ILE A 94 -5.01 12.26 12.54
CA ILE A 94 -5.72 11.60 11.43
C ILE A 94 -5.37 12.32 10.12
N PRO A 95 -4.69 11.69 9.13
CA PRO A 95 -4.52 12.30 7.83
C PRO A 95 -5.87 12.61 7.19
N ILE A 96 -6.08 13.82 6.67
CA ILE A 96 -7.40 14.26 6.18
C ILE A 96 -7.89 13.46 4.96
N GLY A 97 -6.94 12.86 4.21
CA GLY A 97 -7.19 11.88 3.14
C GLY A 97 -7.58 10.48 3.62
N LEU A 98 -7.60 10.20 4.92
CA LEU A 98 -8.15 8.96 5.53
C LEU A 98 -9.36 9.23 6.43
N LEU A 99 -9.49 10.47 6.90
CA LEU A 99 -10.56 10.92 7.79
C LEU A 99 -11.95 10.67 7.19
N GLN A 100 -12.90 10.37 8.05
CA GLN A 100 -14.33 10.33 7.78
C GLN A 100 -15.04 11.03 8.93
N VAL A 101 -16.11 11.78 8.63
CA VAL A 101 -16.89 12.52 9.63
C VAL A 101 -18.37 12.42 9.33
N SER A 102 -19.18 12.20 10.36
CA SER A 102 -20.64 12.12 10.26
C SER A 102 -21.32 12.72 11.48
N LEU A 103 -22.37 13.51 11.26
CA LEU A 103 -23.22 14.05 12.33
C LEU A 103 -24.34 13.05 12.64
N HIS A 104 -24.50 12.73 13.92
CA HIS A 104 -25.68 12.05 14.45
C HIS A 104 -26.36 12.98 15.45
N GLN A 105 -27.68 13.14 15.35
CA GLN A 105 -28.47 13.86 16.36
C GLN A 105 -29.02 12.85 17.36
N THR A 106 -29.00 13.18 18.66
CA THR A 106 -29.59 12.32 19.70
C THR A 106 -30.34 13.18 20.70
N ARG A 107 -31.60 12.81 20.97
CA ARG A 107 -32.44 13.39 22.03
C ARG A 107 -32.26 12.56 23.30
N LEU A 108 -32.16 13.21 24.45
CA LEU A 108 -32.00 12.54 25.74
C LEU A 108 -33.34 11.96 26.20
N THR A 109 -33.47 10.63 26.20
CA THR A 109 -34.66 9.93 26.70
C THR A 109 -34.49 9.49 28.15
N LEU A 110 -35.50 9.75 28.98
CA LEU A 110 -35.60 9.16 30.32
C LEU A 110 -35.80 7.64 30.17
N PHE A 111 -35.00 6.86 30.89
CA PHE A 111 -34.98 5.40 30.86
C PHE A 111 -34.88 4.77 29.45
N GLY A 112 -34.38 5.52 28.45
CA GLY A 112 -34.22 5.05 27.06
C GLY A 112 -35.40 5.33 26.13
N TYR A 113 -36.63 5.51 26.64
CA TYR A 113 -37.84 5.52 25.81
C TYR A 113 -38.72 6.79 25.94
N ILE A 114 -38.62 7.53 27.04
CA ILE A 114 -39.50 8.68 27.31
C ILE A 114 -38.80 9.97 26.88
N PRO A 115 -39.32 10.76 25.92
CA PRO A 115 -38.74 12.07 25.59
C PRO A 115 -38.90 13.05 26.77
N LEU A 116 -37.79 13.66 27.21
CA LEU A 116 -37.87 14.77 28.18
C LEU A 116 -38.51 16.01 27.52
N PRO A 117 -39.39 16.77 28.22
CA PRO A 117 -39.95 18.01 27.68
C PRO A 117 -38.88 19.10 27.47
N VAL A 118 -37.76 19.02 28.21
CA VAL A 118 -36.55 19.84 28.00
C VAL A 118 -35.41 18.92 27.55
N CYS A 119 -35.52 18.37 26.33
CA CYS A 119 -34.42 17.65 25.69
C CYS A 119 -33.35 18.62 25.18
N GLU A 120 -32.18 18.68 25.83
CA GLU A 120 -30.96 19.10 25.13
C GLU A 120 -30.72 18.15 23.94
N VAL A 121 -30.77 18.68 22.72
CA VAL A 121 -30.37 17.93 21.52
C VAL A 121 -28.84 17.90 21.48
N ARG A 122 -28.24 16.71 21.59
CA ARG A 122 -26.79 16.57 21.49
C ARG A 122 -26.37 16.25 20.05
N TYR A 123 -25.49 17.10 19.52
CA TYR A 123 -24.92 16.99 18.18
C TYR A 123 -23.64 16.16 18.24
N GLN A 124 -23.76 14.87 17.92
CA GLN A 124 -22.68 13.90 18.01
C GLN A 124 -21.88 13.87 16.70
N LEU A 125 -20.68 14.44 16.71
CA LEU A 125 -19.72 14.28 15.62
C LEU A 125 -18.96 12.96 15.80
N ARG A 126 -19.17 12.02 14.87
CA ARG A 126 -18.43 10.75 14.80
C ARG A 126 -17.33 10.86 13.76
N PHE A 127 -16.08 10.79 14.22
CA PHE A 127 -14.89 10.75 13.39
C PHE A 127 -14.40 9.30 13.28
N SER A 128 -14.06 8.87 12.07
CA SER A 128 -13.40 7.59 11.78
C SER A 128 -12.20 7.82 10.85
N SER A 129 -11.36 6.80 10.71
CA SER A 129 -10.29 6.75 9.74
C SER A 129 -10.38 5.43 8.99
N LEU A 130 -9.94 5.41 7.73
CA LEU A 130 -9.64 4.14 7.05
C LEU A 130 -8.33 3.52 7.57
N GLY A 131 -7.44 4.32 8.17
CA GLY A 131 -6.16 3.88 8.73
C GLY A 131 -6.27 3.27 10.15
N LYS A 132 -5.55 2.16 10.37
CA LYS A 132 -5.63 1.33 11.60
C LYS A 132 -5.13 2.01 12.88
N ARG A 133 -4.27 3.02 12.74
CA ARG A 133 -3.61 3.71 13.86
C ARG A 133 -4.55 4.64 14.63
N PHE A 134 -5.61 5.14 13.99
CA PHE A 134 -6.51 6.05 14.67
C PHE A 134 -7.33 5.33 15.75
N ASN A 135 -7.15 5.76 17.00
CA ASN A 135 -8.01 5.39 18.14
C ASN A 135 -8.24 3.86 18.27
N ASN A 136 -7.19 3.07 18.02
CA ASN A 136 -7.23 1.60 17.99
C ASN A 136 -8.33 1.03 17.07
N ASN A 137 -8.47 1.62 15.89
CA ASN A 137 -9.47 1.32 14.86
C ASN A 137 -10.94 1.51 15.34
N LYS A 138 -11.19 2.46 16.25
CA LYS A 138 -12.54 2.77 16.78
C LYS A 138 -12.98 4.18 16.40
N THR A 139 -14.28 4.36 16.20
CA THR A 139 -14.85 5.68 15.96
C THR A 139 -14.67 6.58 17.20
N LEU A 140 -14.19 7.79 16.99
CA LEU A 140 -14.14 8.82 18.03
C LEU A 140 -15.45 9.59 17.99
N THR A 141 -16.07 9.74 19.16
CA THR A 141 -17.25 10.58 19.36
C THR A 141 -16.85 11.84 20.11
N LEU A 142 -17.13 13.00 19.52
CA LEU A 142 -17.10 14.30 20.18
C LEU A 142 -18.48 14.96 20.08
N PHE A 143 -18.76 15.93 20.95
CA PHE A 143 -20.03 16.65 21.00
C PHE A 143 -19.86 18.13 20.61
N SER A 144 -20.70 18.61 19.71
CA SER A 144 -20.83 20.03 19.36
C SER A 144 -21.93 20.68 20.20
N SER A 145 -21.75 21.96 20.55
CA SER A 145 -22.74 22.78 21.26
C SER A 145 -23.92 23.21 20.37
N SER A 146 -23.74 23.24 19.05
CA SER A 146 -24.81 23.61 18.09
C SER A 146 -24.73 22.78 16.80
N VAL A 147 -25.78 22.83 15.98
CA VAL A 147 -25.82 22.13 14.68
C VAL A 147 -25.01 22.88 13.61
N GLU A 148 -24.98 24.21 13.68
CA GLU A 148 -24.25 25.10 12.78
C GLU A 148 -22.74 24.86 12.90
N ALA A 149 -22.22 24.82 14.13
CA ALA A 149 -20.83 24.47 14.40
C ALA A 149 -20.51 23.03 13.93
N ALA A 150 -21.42 22.08 14.14
CA ALA A 150 -21.24 20.71 13.68
C ALA A 150 -21.19 20.58 12.15
N ASN A 151 -22.02 21.35 11.44
CA ASN A 151 -22.00 21.42 9.97
C ASN A 151 -20.74 22.12 9.47
N THR A 152 -20.31 23.22 10.10
CA THR A 152 -19.05 23.92 9.79
C THR A 152 -17.84 22.99 9.88
N TRP A 153 -17.76 22.15 10.92
CA TRP A 153 -16.73 21.10 11.01
C TRP A 153 -16.79 20.10 9.85
N ILE A 154 -17.98 19.68 9.42
CA ILE A 154 -18.14 18.71 8.32
C ILE A 154 -17.79 19.34 6.97
N GLU A 155 -18.21 20.58 6.73
CA GLU A 155 -17.99 21.33 5.48
C GLU A 155 -16.52 21.70 5.31
N THR A 156 -15.86 22.19 6.36
CA THR A 156 -14.41 22.49 6.33
C THR A 156 -13.56 21.23 6.11
N ILE A 157 -13.90 20.10 6.74
CA ILE A 157 -13.23 18.80 6.52
C ILE A 157 -13.42 18.29 5.09
N ARG A 158 -14.61 18.48 4.49
CA ARG A 158 -14.87 18.12 3.08
C ARG A 158 -14.07 19.02 2.13
N ALA A 159 -14.24 20.34 2.24
CA ALA A 159 -13.57 21.31 1.38
C ALA A 159 -12.04 21.15 1.38
N GLN A 160 -11.42 20.95 2.55
CA GLN A 160 -9.96 20.73 2.62
C GLN A 160 -9.53 19.38 2.05
N ARG A 161 -10.37 18.33 2.10
CA ARG A 161 -10.09 17.08 1.38
C ARG A 161 -10.17 17.29 -0.12
N ASP A 162 -11.20 17.97 -0.61
CA ASP A 162 -11.42 18.21 -2.03
C ASP A 162 -10.27 19.05 -2.62
N VAL A 163 -9.78 20.05 -1.87
CA VAL A 163 -8.53 20.78 -2.18
C VAL A 163 -7.32 19.84 -2.25
N ASN A 164 -7.13 18.94 -1.28
CA ASN A 164 -6.00 18.00 -1.28
C ASN A 164 -6.07 16.96 -2.40
N GLN A 165 -7.27 16.61 -2.88
CA GLN A 165 -7.47 15.76 -4.07
C GLN A 165 -7.23 16.49 -5.38
N GLN A 166 -7.45 17.82 -5.43
CA GLN A 166 -7.22 18.65 -6.61
C GLN A 166 -5.78 19.18 -6.72
N SER A 167 -5.07 19.31 -5.60
CA SER A 167 -3.70 19.86 -5.52
C SER A 167 -2.58 18.81 -5.61
N SER A 168 -2.90 17.52 -5.73
CA SER A 168 -1.90 16.47 -5.92
C SER A 168 -1.35 16.49 -7.35
N GLU A 169 -0.05 16.76 -7.50
CA GLU A 169 0.68 16.70 -8.78
C GLU A 169 0.53 15.34 -9.49
N PHE A 170 0.35 14.28 -8.69
CA PHE A 170 -0.03 12.93 -9.09
C PHE A 170 -1.47 12.88 -9.61
N ASN A 171 -1.64 13.25 -10.88
CA ASN A 171 -2.84 12.95 -11.65
C ASN A 171 -2.97 11.42 -11.77
N VAL A 172 -3.98 10.85 -11.11
CA VAL A 172 -4.32 9.42 -11.25
C VAL A 172 -4.78 9.17 -12.69
N LEU A 173 -3.91 8.52 -13.47
CA LEU A 173 -4.15 8.25 -14.88
C LEU A 173 -5.09 7.05 -15.06
N THR A 174 -6.39 7.33 -15.16
CA THR A 174 -7.43 6.37 -15.52
C THR A 174 -7.21 5.83 -16.94
N LEU A 175 -6.62 4.64 -17.06
CA LEU A 175 -6.67 3.86 -18.29
C LEU A 175 -8.12 3.52 -18.67
N GLY A 176 -8.44 3.60 -19.98
CA GLY A 176 -9.81 3.55 -20.50
C GLY A 176 -10.57 2.27 -20.16
N GLN A 177 -11.53 2.35 -19.23
CA GLN A 177 -12.25 1.19 -18.71
C GLN A 177 -13.45 0.75 -19.58
N ASP A 178 -13.76 1.50 -20.64
CA ASP A 178 -14.83 1.19 -21.61
C ASP A 178 -14.58 -0.13 -22.37
N ILE A 179 -13.36 -0.64 -22.30
CA ILE A 179 -12.92 -1.85 -22.99
C ILE A 179 -13.15 -3.10 -22.13
N ILE A 180 -12.82 -3.07 -20.83
CA ILE A 180 -13.03 -4.21 -19.92
C ILE A 180 -14.54 -4.49 -19.72
N ARG A 181 -15.38 -3.44 -19.72
CA ARG A 181 -16.83 -3.56 -19.54
C ARG A 181 -17.57 -4.36 -20.63
N ARG A 182 -16.97 -4.61 -21.81
CA ARG A 182 -17.69 -5.22 -22.95
C ARG A 182 -17.95 -6.72 -22.84
N ASN A 183 -17.13 -7.47 -22.09
CA ASN A 183 -17.14 -8.94 -22.11
C ASN A 183 -17.67 -9.60 -20.82
N GLY A 184 -18.34 -8.86 -19.93
CA GLY A 184 -18.97 -9.40 -18.72
C GLY A 184 -18.05 -9.44 -17.49
N GLU A 185 -18.41 -10.28 -16.51
CA GLU A 185 -17.91 -10.24 -15.11
C GLU A 185 -16.49 -10.82 -14.90
N THR A 186 -15.63 -10.78 -15.93
CA THR A 186 -14.33 -11.45 -15.95
C THR A 186 -13.29 -10.74 -15.07
N ARG A 187 -13.02 -11.32 -13.90
CA ARG A 187 -12.02 -10.81 -12.94
C ARG A 187 -10.59 -11.04 -13.44
N VAL A 188 -9.81 -9.97 -13.57
CA VAL A 188 -8.36 -10.04 -13.80
C VAL A 188 -7.65 -10.51 -12.53
N ASN A 189 -6.85 -11.57 -12.64
CA ASN A 189 -6.07 -12.15 -11.55
C ASN A 189 -4.66 -11.58 -11.45
N CYS A 190 -3.99 -11.42 -12.60
CA CYS A 190 -2.59 -11.04 -12.74
C CYS A 190 -2.33 -10.37 -14.10
N VAL A 191 -1.25 -9.59 -14.22
CA VAL A 191 -0.91 -8.87 -15.45
C VAL A 191 0.60 -8.72 -15.63
N ALA A 192 1.06 -8.78 -16.86
CA ALA A 192 2.39 -8.38 -17.31
C ALA A 192 2.29 -7.38 -18.48
N LEU A 193 3.42 -6.78 -18.84
CA LEU A 193 3.56 -5.86 -19.97
C LEU A 193 4.48 -6.50 -21.02
N TYR A 194 4.26 -6.16 -22.29
CA TYR A 194 4.97 -6.70 -23.46
C TYR A 194 5.13 -5.61 -24.52
N GLY A 195 6.23 -5.68 -25.29
CA GLY A 195 6.47 -4.86 -26.47
C GLY A 195 6.71 -3.40 -26.10
N LYS A 196 7.70 -3.13 -25.26
CA LYS A 196 8.01 -1.77 -24.72
C LYS A 196 6.79 -1.13 -24.06
N ASP A 197 6.14 -1.91 -23.19
CA ASP A 197 4.95 -1.56 -22.41
C ASP A 197 3.72 -1.13 -23.26
N GLN A 198 3.73 -1.32 -24.59
CA GLN A 198 2.62 -0.99 -25.50
C GLN A 198 1.49 -2.04 -25.50
N THR A 199 1.76 -3.24 -25.01
CA THR A 199 0.80 -4.35 -24.94
C THR A 199 0.65 -4.85 -23.50
N ILE A 200 -0.60 -5.00 -23.07
CA ILE A 200 -0.97 -5.52 -21.75
C ILE A 200 -1.36 -6.99 -21.91
N VAL A 201 -0.76 -7.86 -21.09
CA VAL A 201 -0.99 -9.32 -21.12
C VAL A 201 -1.54 -9.76 -19.77
N TYR A 202 -2.82 -10.11 -19.69
CA TYR A 202 -3.52 -10.34 -18.43
C TYR A 202 -4.17 -11.72 -18.32
N GLY A 203 -4.11 -12.28 -17.11
CA GLY A 203 -4.66 -13.60 -16.77
C GLY A 203 -5.97 -13.49 -16.00
N THR A 204 -6.91 -14.37 -16.32
CA THR A 204 -8.25 -14.44 -15.73
C THR A 204 -8.47 -15.82 -15.09
N SER A 205 -9.72 -16.14 -14.71
CA SER A 205 -10.11 -17.50 -14.33
C SER A 205 -10.18 -18.50 -15.50
N ASP A 206 -10.24 -18.01 -16.75
CA ASP A 206 -10.53 -18.80 -17.96
C ASP A 206 -9.44 -18.75 -19.05
N GLY A 207 -8.48 -17.81 -19.00
CA GLY A 207 -7.37 -17.79 -19.94
C GLY A 207 -6.41 -16.62 -19.80
N VAL A 208 -5.61 -16.44 -20.86
CA VAL A 208 -4.74 -15.27 -21.04
C VAL A 208 -5.27 -14.42 -22.18
N TYR A 209 -5.35 -13.12 -21.93
CA TYR A 209 -5.81 -12.11 -22.85
C TYR A 209 -4.69 -11.11 -23.17
N VAL A 210 -4.69 -10.61 -24.39
CA VAL A 210 -3.71 -9.66 -24.93
C VAL A 210 -4.47 -8.43 -25.41
N GLN A 211 -4.02 -7.25 -24.98
CA GLN A 211 -4.63 -5.97 -25.36
C GLN A 211 -3.53 -4.93 -25.63
N PRO A 212 -3.33 -4.49 -26.89
CA PRO A 212 -2.58 -3.27 -27.20
C PRO A 212 -3.25 -2.07 -26.51
N GLN A 213 -2.51 -1.06 -26.05
CA GLN A 213 -3.08 0.05 -25.24
C GLN A 213 -4.35 0.69 -25.82
N ASN A 214 -4.42 0.84 -27.16
CA ASN A 214 -5.57 1.41 -27.88
C ASN A 214 -6.42 0.36 -28.65
N GLY A 215 -6.20 -0.93 -28.39
CA GLY A 215 -6.84 -2.06 -29.09
C GLY A 215 -7.96 -2.74 -28.29
N GLN A 216 -8.70 -3.63 -28.95
CA GLN A 216 -9.64 -4.54 -28.29
C GLN A 216 -8.89 -5.77 -27.72
N PRO A 217 -9.34 -6.36 -26.61
CA PRO A 217 -8.70 -7.52 -26.00
C PRO A 217 -9.01 -8.80 -26.78
N ARG A 218 -7.98 -9.53 -27.20
CA ARG A 218 -8.07 -10.89 -27.75
C ARG A 218 -7.76 -11.92 -26.67
N LYS A 219 -8.51 -13.03 -26.63
CA LYS A 219 -8.09 -14.21 -25.86
C LYS A 219 -6.99 -14.93 -26.66
N ALA A 220 -5.79 -15.04 -26.11
CA ALA A 220 -4.65 -15.65 -26.78
C ALA A 220 -4.42 -17.11 -26.36
N ILE A 221 -4.75 -17.45 -25.10
CA ILE A 221 -4.57 -18.81 -24.56
C ILE A 221 -5.81 -19.22 -23.77
N ASP A 222 -6.32 -20.43 -24.02
CA ASP A 222 -7.45 -21.04 -23.31
C ASP A 222 -6.91 -21.88 -22.14
N LEU A 223 -7.00 -21.37 -20.90
CA LEU A 223 -6.28 -21.91 -19.75
C LEU A 223 -6.98 -21.55 -18.42
N ALA A 224 -7.41 -22.56 -17.66
CA ALA A 224 -8.10 -22.36 -16.38
C ALA A 224 -7.17 -21.83 -15.28
N ASP A 225 -7.76 -21.06 -14.34
CA ASP A 225 -7.12 -20.58 -13.11
C ASP A 225 -5.73 -19.93 -13.32
N VAL A 226 -5.65 -18.88 -14.14
CA VAL A 226 -4.39 -18.15 -14.35
C VAL A 226 -4.10 -17.26 -13.15
N GLN A 227 -3.13 -17.66 -12.33
CA GLN A 227 -2.79 -17.02 -11.05
C GLN A 227 -1.67 -15.97 -11.17
N ARG A 228 -0.68 -16.20 -12.05
CA ARG A 228 0.39 -15.24 -12.39
C ARG A 228 0.82 -15.36 -13.85
N ILE A 229 1.23 -14.24 -14.42
CA ILE A 229 1.91 -14.11 -15.71
C ILE A 229 3.20 -13.30 -15.47
N ASP A 230 4.26 -13.61 -16.22
CA ASP A 230 5.46 -12.78 -16.36
C ASP A 230 6.00 -12.98 -17.80
N VAL A 231 6.67 -11.96 -18.36
CA VAL A 231 7.15 -11.98 -19.76
C VAL A 231 8.68 -11.86 -19.76
N LEU A 232 9.34 -12.78 -20.48
CA LEU A 232 10.79 -12.81 -20.66
C LEU A 232 11.12 -12.52 -22.12
N GLU A 233 11.16 -11.22 -22.46
CA GLU A 233 11.41 -10.75 -23.84
C GLU A 233 12.76 -11.26 -24.38
N ASP A 234 13.83 -11.26 -23.57
CA ASP A 234 15.17 -11.77 -23.93
C ASP A 234 15.18 -13.23 -24.41
N LEU A 235 14.18 -14.03 -24.03
CA LEU A 235 14.07 -15.46 -24.34
C LEU A 235 12.93 -15.75 -25.32
N SER A 236 12.17 -14.73 -25.72
CA SER A 236 10.85 -14.87 -26.37
C SER A 236 9.97 -15.90 -25.63
N LEU A 237 9.86 -15.80 -24.31
CA LEU A 237 9.06 -16.69 -23.46
C LEU A 237 8.01 -15.95 -22.63
N LEU A 238 6.80 -16.51 -22.64
CA LEU A 238 5.73 -16.19 -21.71
C LEU A 238 5.72 -17.22 -20.57
N VAL A 239 5.76 -16.77 -19.31
CA VAL A 239 5.74 -17.64 -18.13
C VAL A 239 4.41 -17.49 -17.41
N ILE A 240 3.72 -18.61 -17.17
CA ILE A 240 2.38 -18.64 -16.56
C ILE A 240 2.36 -19.60 -15.35
N LEU A 241 1.69 -19.19 -14.27
CA LEU A 241 1.24 -20.08 -13.20
C LEU A 241 -0.26 -20.32 -13.33
N ALA A 242 -0.62 -21.56 -13.65
CA ALA A 242 -2.00 -22.02 -13.71
C ALA A 242 -2.12 -23.41 -13.03
N GLU A 243 -3.21 -23.67 -12.32
CA GLU A 243 -3.45 -24.98 -11.65
C GLU A 243 -2.27 -25.48 -10.77
N ARG A 244 -1.55 -24.55 -10.11
CA ARG A 244 -0.31 -24.79 -9.35
C ARG A 244 0.86 -25.39 -10.17
N SER A 245 0.85 -25.22 -11.49
CA SER A 245 1.97 -25.59 -12.38
C SER A 245 2.51 -24.35 -13.11
N VAL A 246 3.84 -24.30 -13.25
CA VAL A 246 4.53 -23.26 -14.03
C VAL A 246 4.72 -23.77 -15.44
N LEU A 247 4.08 -23.08 -16.39
CA LEU A 247 4.09 -23.36 -17.81
C LEU A 247 4.87 -22.26 -18.54
N THR A 248 5.61 -22.62 -19.58
CA THR A 248 6.17 -21.68 -20.56
C THR A 248 5.54 -21.89 -21.92
N PHE A 249 5.39 -20.79 -22.66
CA PHE A 249 4.91 -20.74 -24.05
C PHE A 249 5.84 -19.83 -24.87
N PRO A 250 6.06 -20.10 -26.17
CA PRO A 250 6.69 -19.14 -27.07
C PRO A 250 5.92 -17.82 -27.10
N LEU A 251 6.60 -16.68 -27.04
CA LEU A 251 5.97 -15.36 -26.97
C LEU A 251 5.11 -15.04 -28.21
N GLU A 252 5.47 -15.62 -29.36
CA GLU A 252 4.69 -15.70 -30.61
C GLU A 252 3.24 -16.18 -30.41
N THR A 253 2.99 -16.99 -29.37
CA THR A 253 1.63 -17.46 -29.01
C THR A 253 0.70 -16.31 -28.62
N LEU A 254 1.25 -15.17 -28.17
CA LEU A 254 0.47 -13.96 -27.91
C LEU A 254 0.00 -13.26 -29.18
N GLU A 255 0.60 -13.55 -30.34
CA GLU A 255 0.33 -12.83 -31.61
C GLU A 255 -0.72 -13.56 -32.47
N MET A 256 -0.89 -14.87 -32.27
CA MET A 256 -1.86 -15.71 -32.98
C MET A 256 -3.32 -15.23 -32.84
N GLU A 257 -4.07 -15.20 -33.94
CA GLU A 257 -5.47 -14.73 -33.94
C GLU A 257 -6.43 -15.67 -33.19
N GLU A 258 -6.26 -16.99 -33.32
CA GLU A 258 -7.06 -17.98 -32.60
C GLU A 258 -6.47 -18.30 -31.22
N PRO A 259 -7.32 -18.52 -30.18
CA PRO A 259 -6.87 -18.85 -28.84
C PRO A 259 -6.23 -20.23 -28.78
N THR A 260 -4.92 -20.28 -28.53
CA THR A 260 -4.18 -21.55 -28.43
C THR A 260 -4.62 -22.32 -27.19
N LYS A 261 -5.08 -23.57 -27.38
CA LYS A 261 -5.52 -24.43 -26.29
C LYS A 261 -4.39 -25.26 -25.69
N HIS A 262 -3.69 -26.05 -26.51
CA HIS A 262 -2.78 -27.10 -26.01
C HIS A 262 -1.42 -27.23 -26.72
N MET A 263 -1.18 -26.51 -27.83
CA MET A 263 0.10 -26.56 -28.54
C MET A 263 1.22 -25.82 -27.79
N ASN A 264 2.46 -26.28 -28.00
CA ASN A 264 3.74 -25.66 -27.62
C ASN A 264 3.98 -25.32 -26.13
N ARG A 265 3.07 -25.65 -25.21
CA ARG A 265 3.29 -25.45 -23.76
C ARG A 265 4.32 -26.44 -23.18
N ILE A 266 5.22 -25.94 -22.32
CA ILE A 266 6.19 -26.76 -21.58
C ILE A 266 5.97 -26.58 -20.07
N THR A 267 5.83 -27.68 -19.33
CA THR A 267 5.72 -27.65 -17.87
C THR A 267 7.11 -27.63 -17.23
N ILE A 268 7.47 -26.53 -16.59
CA ILE A 268 8.77 -26.32 -15.91
C ILE A 268 8.75 -26.87 -14.47
N ALA A 269 7.62 -26.72 -13.78
CA ALA A 269 7.41 -27.19 -12.42
C ALA A 269 5.92 -27.44 -12.13
N SER A 270 5.63 -28.34 -11.20
CA SER A 270 4.27 -28.63 -10.71
C SER A 270 4.24 -28.57 -9.18
N GLN A 271 3.04 -28.41 -8.60
CA GLN A 271 2.85 -28.16 -7.16
C GLN A 271 3.60 -26.91 -6.66
N THR A 272 3.70 -25.88 -7.52
CA THR A 272 4.34 -24.59 -7.23
C THR A 272 3.35 -23.64 -6.55
N SER A 273 3.78 -22.98 -5.48
CA SER A 273 2.98 -22.01 -4.72
C SER A 273 3.07 -20.61 -5.33
N PHE A 274 4.25 -20.23 -5.85
CA PHE A 274 4.46 -19.04 -6.70
C PHE A 274 5.77 -19.18 -7.48
N PHE A 275 5.92 -18.38 -8.54
CA PHE A 275 7.20 -18.16 -9.21
C PHE A 275 7.57 -16.68 -9.20
N LYS A 276 8.84 -16.38 -9.50
CA LYS A 276 9.32 -15.03 -9.76
C LYS A 276 10.48 -15.04 -10.77
N THR A 277 10.42 -14.13 -11.74
CA THR A 277 11.53 -13.80 -12.66
C THR A 277 12.46 -12.75 -12.06
N GLY A 278 13.70 -12.68 -12.53
CA GLY A 278 14.58 -11.53 -12.29
C GLY A 278 16.01 -11.80 -12.74
N THR A 279 16.85 -10.77 -12.67
CA THR A 279 18.24 -10.84 -13.13
C THR A 279 19.21 -11.16 -11.98
N TYR A 280 20.16 -12.07 -12.21
CA TYR A 280 21.21 -12.43 -11.26
C TYR A 280 22.54 -12.57 -12.02
N LYS A 281 23.59 -11.85 -11.58
CA LYS A 281 24.89 -11.76 -12.30
C LYS A 281 24.68 -11.59 -13.82
N ASP A 282 23.79 -10.66 -14.16
CA ASP A 282 23.42 -10.25 -15.52
C ASP A 282 22.85 -11.39 -16.42
N ARG A 283 22.29 -12.45 -15.80
CA ARG A 283 21.50 -13.50 -16.47
C ARG A 283 20.04 -13.46 -16.04
N THR A 284 19.13 -13.81 -16.95
CA THR A 284 17.69 -13.90 -16.69
C THR A 284 17.35 -15.23 -16.02
N MET A 285 16.73 -15.17 -14.84
CA MET A 285 16.45 -16.32 -13.98
C MET A 285 14.95 -16.53 -13.77
N LEU A 286 14.53 -17.80 -13.73
CA LEU A 286 13.19 -18.21 -13.32
C LEU A 286 13.27 -18.99 -12.00
N CYS A 287 12.79 -18.38 -10.92
CA CYS A 287 12.65 -19.04 -9.62
C CYS A 287 11.23 -19.59 -9.44
N THR A 288 11.09 -20.89 -9.19
CA THR A 288 9.83 -21.52 -8.76
C THR A 288 9.93 -21.94 -7.29
N VAL A 289 8.85 -21.74 -6.52
CA VAL A 289 8.84 -21.98 -5.07
C VAL A 289 7.66 -22.84 -4.67
N LYS A 290 7.96 -24.00 -4.07
CA LYS A 290 7.00 -24.90 -3.42
C LYS A 290 7.05 -24.66 -1.92
N ALA A 291 6.18 -23.79 -1.43
CA ALA A 291 6.11 -23.38 -0.03
C ALA A 291 5.01 -24.12 0.75
N SER A 292 5.37 -24.67 1.91
CA SER A 292 4.47 -25.06 3.00
C SER A 292 4.60 -24.07 4.17
N SER A 293 3.82 -24.26 5.24
CA SER A 293 3.94 -23.48 6.48
C SER A 293 5.29 -23.65 7.18
N THR A 294 5.88 -24.84 7.11
CA THR A 294 7.10 -25.24 7.84
C THR A 294 8.36 -25.24 6.99
N SER A 295 8.25 -25.17 5.67
CA SER A 295 9.39 -25.37 4.77
C SER A 295 9.09 -24.91 3.35
N SER A 296 10.13 -24.53 2.60
CA SER A 296 9.97 -24.18 1.19
C SER A 296 11.12 -24.74 0.37
N THR A 297 10.79 -25.42 -0.74
CA THR A 297 11.77 -25.83 -1.74
C THR A 297 11.79 -24.79 -2.85
N ILE A 298 12.99 -24.30 -3.18
CA ILE A 298 13.27 -23.30 -4.21
C ILE A 298 14.02 -23.99 -5.34
N LYS A 299 13.51 -23.89 -6.56
CA LYS A 299 14.17 -24.34 -7.78
C LYS A 299 14.38 -23.15 -8.71
N ILE A 300 15.62 -22.92 -9.12
CA ILE A 300 16.03 -21.80 -9.97
C ILE A 300 16.53 -22.37 -11.30
N LEU A 301 16.01 -21.84 -12.40
CA LEU A 301 16.52 -22.05 -13.74
C LEU A 301 17.19 -20.76 -14.24
N GLU A 302 18.25 -20.90 -15.02
CA GLU A 302 18.90 -19.78 -15.72
C GLU A 302 18.63 -19.85 -17.23
N SER A 303 18.61 -18.68 -17.87
CA SER A 303 18.65 -18.54 -19.32
C SER A 303 19.89 -19.18 -19.92
N VAL A 304 19.73 -20.02 -20.94
CA VAL A 304 20.83 -20.54 -21.74
C VAL A 304 21.23 -19.50 -22.78
N VAL A 305 22.38 -18.86 -22.59
CA VAL A 305 22.96 -17.96 -23.59
C VAL A 305 23.49 -18.78 -24.76
N SER A 306 22.78 -18.74 -25.88
CA SER A 306 23.18 -19.33 -27.16
C SER A 306 24.32 -18.52 -27.80
N LEU A 307 25.55 -18.75 -27.34
CA LEU A 307 26.75 -18.31 -28.05
C LEU A 307 26.71 -18.89 -29.49
N PRO A 308 26.93 -18.09 -30.55
CA PRO A 308 26.88 -18.53 -31.94
C PRO A 308 28.12 -19.37 -32.29
N THR A 309 28.16 -20.60 -31.78
CA THR A 309 29.24 -21.56 -32.01
C THR A 309 29.10 -22.20 -33.39
N SER A 310 29.94 -21.75 -34.32
CA SER A 310 29.97 -22.22 -35.71
C SER A 310 30.58 -23.62 -35.85
N SER A 311 29.84 -24.65 -35.42
CA SER A 311 30.23 -26.06 -35.54
C SER A 311 29.11 -26.92 -36.13
N PRO A 312 28.93 -26.94 -37.47
CA PRO A 312 27.85 -27.67 -38.13
C PRO A 312 28.15 -29.17 -38.23
N ASN A 313 28.17 -29.89 -37.09
CA ASN A 313 28.29 -31.36 -37.08
C ASN A 313 27.86 -32.03 -35.76
N GLN A 314 26.57 -31.99 -35.42
CA GLN A 314 25.92 -33.09 -34.69
C GLN A 314 24.57 -33.41 -35.34
N ARG A 315 24.45 -34.62 -35.90
CA ARG A 315 23.18 -35.18 -36.39
C ARG A 315 22.49 -35.92 -35.24
N GLY A 316 21.17 -35.73 -35.10
CA GLY A 316 20.31 -36.69 -34.39
C GLY A 316 20.10 -36.44 -32.90
N GLN A 317 19.48 -35.32 -32.55
CA GLN A 317 18.60 -35.27 -31.38
C GLN A 317 17.48 -34.25 -31.64
N THR A 318 16.23 -34.71 -31.56
CA THR A 318 15.04 -33.87 -31.77
C THR A 318 14.57 -33.29 -30.43
N SER A 319 15.38 -32.43 -29.81
CA SER A 319 14.87 -31.56 -28.75
C SER A 319 13.97 -30.49 -29.38
N SER A 320 12.84 -30.20 -28.74
CA SER A 320 12.00 -29.06 -29.11
C SER A 320 12.74 -27.78 -28.68
N PRO A 321 13.05 -26.83 -29.57
CA PRO A 321 14.01 -25.75 -29.29
C PRO A 321 13.64 -24.85 -28.11
N ASP A 322 12.34 -24.77 -27.78
CA ASP A 322 11.84 -23.98 -26.65
C ASP A 322 12.12 -24.61 -25.27
N LYS A 323 12.45 -25.92 -25.20
CA LYS A 323 12.88 -26.58 -23.95
C LYS A 323 14.29 -26.21 -23.53
N ASP A 324 15.16 -25.91 -24.50
CA ASP A 324 16.60 -25.75 -24.25
C ASP A 324 16.96 -24.31 -23.84
N LYS A 325 16.00 -23.38 -23.83
CA LYS A 325 16.15 -21.98 -23.41
C LYS A 325 16.40 -21.79 -21.90
N LEU A 326 15.92 -22.71 -21.06
CA LEU A 326 15.98 -22.61 -19.59
C LEU A 326 16.56 -23.89 -18.99
N ARG A 327 17.73 -23.81 -18.35
CA ARG A 327 18.36 -24.96 -17.67
C ARG A 327 18.29 -24.84 -16.14
N PRO A 328 18.17 -25.94 -15.38
CA PRO A 328 18.30 -25.92 -13.92
C PRO A 328 19.67 -25.35 -13.50
N PHE A 329 19.66 -24.38 -12.59
CA PHE A 329 20.87 -23.73 -12.05
C PHE A 329 21.14 -24.14 -10.60
N ARG A 330 20.10 -24.12 -9.74
CA ARG A 330 20.14 -24.54 -8.34
C ARG A 330 18.78 -25.08 -7.90
N GLU A 331 18.78 -26.07 -7.01
CA GLU A 331 17.59 -26.45 -6.23
C GLU A 331 18.01 -26.67 -4.78
N PHE A 332 17.28 -26.07 -3.84
CA PHE A 332 17.59 -26.11 -2.41
C PHE A 332 16.33 -25.91 -1.55
N ARG A 333 16.44 -26.13 -0.24
CA ARG A 333 15.29 -26.19 0.66
C ARG A 333 15.57 -25.44 1.96
N LEU A 334 14.68 -24.50 2.30
CA LEU A 334 14.73 -23.74 3.54
C LEU A 334 13.70 -24.29 4.54
N ALA A 335 14.07 -24.37 5.82
CA ALA A 335 13.19 -24.77 6.92
C ALA A 335 12.26 -23.63 7.39
N LYS A 336 11.72 -22.86 6.44
CA LYS A 336 10.84 -21.71 6.66
C LYS A 336 9.71 -21.67 5.63
N GLY A 337 8.53 -21.21 6.03
CA GLY A 337 7.48 -20.81 5.09
C GLY A 337 7.81 -19.47 4.42
N LEU A 338 7.65 -19.37 3.11
CA LEU A 338 8.02 -18.18 2.33
C LEU A 338 6.81 -17.42 1.78
N TYR A 339 6.88 -16.09 1.85
CA TYR A 339 5.89 -15.17 1.29
C TYR A 339 6.29 -14.63 -0.09
N SER A 340 7.58 -14.39 -0.31
CA SER A 340 8.12 -13.93 -1.61
C SER A 340 9.62 -14.20 -1.73
N VAL A 341 10.13 -14.12 -2.95
CA VAL A 341 11.56 -14.08 -3.26
C VAL A 341 11.84 -12.93 -4.22
N GLN A 342 13.07 -12.42 -4.19
CA GLN A 342 13.52 -11.28 -4.98
C GLN A 342 15.01 -11.44 -5.31
N PHE A 343 15.35 -11.46 -6.59
CA PHE A 343 16.75 -11.41 -7.00
C PHE A 343 17.37 -10.04 -6.66
N LEU A 344 18.55 -10.07 -6.07
CA LEU A 344 19.48 -8.93 -5.99
C LEU A 344 20.62 -9.20 -6.98
N LYS A 345 21.43 -8.18 -7.30
CA LYS A 345 22.49 -8.26 -8.33
C LYS A 345 23.39 -9.51 -8.20
N THR A 346 23.73 -9.92 -6.98
CA THR A 346 24.65 -11.02 -6.68
C THR A 346 24.13 -12.07 -5.68
N LYS A 347 22.92 -11.93 -5.12
CA LYS A 347 22.34 -12.82 -4.11
C LYS A 347 20.81 -12.91 -4.24
N LEU A 348 20.17 -13.86 -3.57
CA LEU A 348 18.70 -13.97 -3.51
C LEU A 348 18.18 -13.43 -2.17
N CYS A 349 17.32 -12.42 -2.19
CA CYS A 349 16.55 -11.99 -1.03
C CYS A 349 15.27 -12.83 -0.90
N VAL A 350 14.99 -13.31 0.30
CA VAL A 350 13.91 -14.25 0.61
C VAL A 350 13.10 -13.69 1.77
N ALA A 351 11.79 -13.56 1.60
CA ALA A 351 10.87 -13.10 2.64
C ALA A 351 10.16 -14.31 3.28
N SER A 352 10.44 -14.55 4.56
CA SER A 352 9.97 -15.70 5.33
C SER A 352 9.04 -15.30 6.47
N THR A 353 8.50 -16.29 7.20
CA THR A 353 7.76 -16.07 8.46
C THR A 353 8.59 -15.38 9.55
N THR A 354 9.92 -15.34 9.43
CA THR A 354 10.85 -14.75 10.41
C THR A 354 11.49 -13.43 9.95
N GLY A 355 11.04 -12.85 8.83
CA GLY A 355 11.60 -11.62 8.26
C GLY A 355 12.28 -11.84 6.92
N PHE A 356 13.38 -11.12 6.66
CA PHE A 356 14.14 -11.22 5.42
C PHE A 356 15.45 -11.98 5.63
N ASP A 357 15.67 -12.98 4.79
CA ASP A 357 16.89 -13.77 4.69
C ASP A 357 17.58 -13.48 3.34
N ILE A 358 18.90 -13.34 3.33
CA ILE A 358 19.74 -13.26 2.14
C ILE A 358 20.43 -14.61 1.95
N VAL A 359 20.20 -15.23 0.78
CA VAL A 359 20.79 -16.51 0.38
C VAL A 359 21.83 -16.25 -0.71
N ASP A 360 23.03 -16.79 -0.52
CA ASP A 360 24.03 -16.87 -1.58
C ASP A 360 23.74 -18.06 -2.50
N LEU A 361 23.67 -17.86 -3.82
CA LEU A 361 23.32 -18.95 -4.74
C LEU A 361 24.52 -19.83 -5.13
N GLU A 362 25.74 -19.44 -4.76
CA GLU A 362 26.95 -20.21 -5.06
C GLU A 362 27.32 -21.14 -3.92
N THR A 363 27.26 -20.68 -2.66
CA THR A 363 27.51 -21.50 -1.46
C THR A 363 26.26 -22.09 -0.81
N LEU A 364 25.07 -21.51 -1.07
CA LEU A 364 23.80 -21.78 -0.36
C LEU A 364 23.75 -21.30 1.11
N ASP A 365 24.75 -20.53 1.55
CA ASP A 365 24.72 -19.88 2.86
C ASP A 365 23.53 -18.92 2.98
N THR A 366 22.88 -18.93 4.15
CA THR A 366 21.69 -18.12 4.45
C THR A 366 21.95 -17.26 5.68
N GLN A 367 21.87 -15.94 5.52
CA GLN A 367 22.09 -14.93 6.56
C GLN A 367 20.83 -14.05 6.73
N ALA A 368 20.50 -13.62 7.94
CA ALA A 368 19.44 -12.61 8.12
C ALA A 368 19.86 -11.28 7.48
N LEU A 369 18.91 -10.56 6.85
CA LEU A 369 19.17 -9.22 6.28
C LEU A 369 19.39 -8.15 7.37
N LEU A 370 18.80 -8.35 8.54
CA LEU A 370 18.95 -7.46 9.69
C LEU A 370 20.04 -8.00 10.62
N ASP A 371 20.92 -7.11 11.08
CA ASP A 371 21.96 -7.46 12.05
C ASP A 371 21.34 -7.58 13.47
N PRO A 372 21.32 -8.78 14.10
CA PRO A 372 20.73 -8.98 15.42
C PRO A 372 21.53 -8.35 16.56
N THR A 373 22.69 -7.73 16.28
CA THR A 373 23.50 -7.00 17.27
C THR A 373 23.17 -5.50 17.32
N ASP A 374 22.35 -4.98 16.39
CA ASP A 374 22.01 -3.55 16.35
C ASP A 374 20.77 -3.23 17.19
N GLN A 375 21.01 -2.69 18.40
CA GLN A 375 19.96 -2.22 19.32
C GLN A 375 19.02 -1.17 18.70
N LYS A 376 19.41 -0.48 17.62
CA LYS A 376 18.50 0.40 16.87
C LYS A 376 17.33 -0.36 16.23
N LEU A 377 17.41 -1.68 16.11
CA LEU A 377 16.40 -2.56 15.50
C LEU A 377 15.48 -3.27 16.51
N ASP A 378 15.62 -3.03 17.82
CA ASP A 378 14.78 -3.64 18.87
C ASP A 378 13.28 -3.52 18.58
N PHE A 379 12.84 -2.40 18.00
CA PHE A 379 11.43 -2.16 17.64
C PHE A 379 10.88 -3.14 16.58
N VAL A 380 11.76 -3.80 15.81
CA VAL A 380 11.43 -4.84 14.83
C VAL A 380 11.24 -6.18 15.55
N HIS A 381 12.20 -6.56 16.39
CA HIS A 381 12.23 -7.88 17.05
C HIS A 381 11.04 -8.11 17.99
N HIS A 382 10.50 -7.07 18.64
CA HIS A 382 9.37 -7.18 19.56
C HIS A 382 7.99 -7.36 18.90
N ILE A 383 7.88 -7.28 17.56
CA ILE A 383 6.59 -7.18 16.84
C ILE A 383 6.39 -8.33 15.83
N GLU A 384 7.44 -9.10 15.51
CA GLU A 384 7.46 -10.12 14.44
C GLU A 384 6.80 -9.62 13.12
N PRO A 385 7.20 -8.44 12.61
CA PRO A 385 6.51 -7.76 11.53
C PRO A 385 6.56 -8.55 10.22
N ARG A 386 5.48 -8.47 9.41
CA ARG A 386 5.36 -9.28 8.20
C ARG A 386 6.12 -8.64 7.03
N PRO A 387 7.15 -9.29 6.47
CA PRO A 387 7.94 -8.72 5.37
C PRO A 387 7.10 -8.63 4.08
N LEU A 388 7.33 -7.56 3.31
CA LEU A 388 6.70 -7.33 1.99
C LEU A 388 7.72 -7.34 0.85
N ARG A 389 8.74 -6.47 0.91
CA ARG A 389 9.76 -6.30 -0.15
C ARG A 389 10.97 -5.51 0.37
N VAL A 390 12.10 -5.57 -0.35
CA VAL A 390 13.27 -4.72 -0.13
C VAL A 390 13.58 -3.91 -1.39
N TYR A 391 14.03 -2.67 -1.25
CA TYR A 391 14.47 -1.83 -2.37
C TYR A 391 15.87 -1.28 -2.14
N CYS A 392 16.74 -1.35 -3.15
CA CYS A 392 18.04 -0.67 -3.09
C CYS A 392 17.89 0.79 -3.55
N ILE A 393 18.32 1.75 -2.73
CA ILE A 393 18.24 3.19 -3.00
C ILE A 393 19.54 3.83 -2.50
N GLY A 394 20.35 4.39 -3.42
CA GLY A 394 21.59 5.09 -3.06
C GLY A 394 22.65 4.22 -2.36
N GLY A 395 22.64 2.90 -2.56
CA GLY A 395 23.53 1.95 -1.88
C GLY A 395 23.02 1.41 -0.53
N GLU A 396 21.91 1.94 -0.02
CA GLU A 396 21.20 1.41 1.15
C GLU A 396 19.96 0.60 0.75
N PHE A 397 19.39 -0.12 1.70
CA PHE A 397 18.18 -0.92 1.52
C PHE A 397 17.00 -0.34 2.30
N LEU A 398 15.95 0.11 1.60
CA LEU A 398 14.65 0.38 2.19
C LEU A 398 13.92 -0.96 2.38
N VAL A 399 13.80 -1.39 3.63
CA VAL A 399 13.18 -2.65 4.03
C VAL A 399 11.72 -2.41 4.37
N CYS A 400 10.79 -2.95 3.56
CA CYS A 400 9.36 -2.76 3.74
C CYS A 400 8.71 -3.96 4.42
N TYR A 401 8.17 -3.72 5.62
CA TYR A 401 7.23 -4.59 6.32
C TYR A 401 5.80 -4.04 6.20
N ARG A 402 4.82 -4.79 6.70
CA ARG A 402 3.39 -4.39 6.76
C ARG A 402 3.08 -3.39 7.89
N GLU A 403 3.98 -3.28 8.86
CA GLU A 403 3.85 -2.43 10.04
C GLU A 403 4.54 -1.08 9.85
N PHE A 404 5.68 -1.09 9.13
CA PHE A 404 6.55 0.05 8.84
C PHE A 404 7.53 -0.26 7.69
N ALA A 405 8.23 0.75 7.19
CA ALA A 405 9.47 0.59 6.41
C ALA A 405 10.58 1.48 6.96
N PHE A 406 11.84 1.07 6.81
CA PHE A 406 13.02 1.83 7.26
C PHE A 406 14.26 1.47 6.45
N TYR A 407 15.31 2.29 6.54
CA TYR A 407 16.58 2.06 5.85
C TYR A 407 17.55 1.23 6.69
N VAL A 408 18.22 0.27 6.05
CA VAL A 408 19.45 -0.39 6.54
C VAL A 408 20.60 -0.21 5.57
N ASN A 409 21.82 -0.25 6.09
CA ASN A 409 23.04 -0.24 5.28
C ASN A 409 23.36 -1.65 4.73
N SER A 410 24.45 -1.76 3.96
CA SER A 410 24.93 -3.03 3.38
C SER A 410 25.27 -4.12 4.40
N ASN A 411 25.45 -3.76 5.68
CA ASN A 411 25.79 -4.66 6.76
C ASN A 411 24.55 -5.07 7.60
N GLY A 412 23.34 -4.68 7.18
CA GLY A 412 22.09 -5.01 7.86
C GLY A 412 21.75 -4.17 9.10
N LYS A 413 22.58 -3.18 9.45
CA LYS A 413 22.33 -2.25 10.56
C LYS A 413 21.42 -1.11 10.14
N LYS A 414 20.62 -0.57 11.07
CA LYS A 414 19.75 0.59 10.80
C LYS A 414 20.60 1.77 10.31
N SER A 415 20.20 2.33 9.18
CA SER A 415 20.76 3.57 8.66
C SER A 415 20.63 4.71 9.68
N ASP A 416 21.60 5.62 9.67
CA ASP A 416 21.56 6.86 10.44
C ASP A 416 20.56 7.89 9.89
N LYS A 417 19.90 7.59 8.75
CA LYS A 417 18.63 8.22 8.37
C LYS A 417 17.59 7.95 9.48
N ASP A 418 17.22 8.98 10.22
CA ASP A 418 16.19 8.91 11.28
C ASP A 418 14.76 8.92 10.69
N VAL A 419 14.51 8.00 9.77
CA VAL A 419 13.26 7.88 9.00
C VAL A 419 12.71 6.47 9.16
N VAL A 420 11.56 6.37 9.83
CA VAL A 420 10.76 5.15 9.91
C VAL A 420 9.36 5.46 9.39
N ILE A 421 9.04 4.86 8.24
CA ILE A 421 7.79 5.07 7.51
C ILE A 421 6.70 4.19 8.14
N TYR A 422 5.99 4.75 9.11
CA TYR A 422 4.91 4.07 9.83
C TYR A 422 3.59 4.09 9.04
N TRP A 423 3.25 3.00 8.35
CA TRP A 423 2.04 2.87 7.54
C TRP A 423 0.74 3.10 8.32
N GLU A 424 -0.20 3.85 7.74
CA GLU A 424 -1.56 3.97 8.28
C GLU A 424 -2.39 2.72 7.98
N GLY A 425 -2.16 2.13 6.81
CA GLY A 425 -2.88 0.96 6.35
C GLY A 425 -2.27 -0.35 6.82
N THR A 426 -2.73 -1.45 6.23
CA THR A 426 -2.16 -2.79 6.40
C THR A 426 -1.73 -3.30 5.03
N PRO A 427 -0.62 -2.78 4.47
CA PRO A 427 -0.27 -3.07 3.09
C PRO A 427 -0.10 -4.55 2.80
N ILE A 428 -0.65 -4.96 1.66
CA ILE A 428 -0.49 -6.28 1.07
C ILE A 428 0.64 -6.30 0.03
N ALA A 429 1.01 -5.14 -0.50
CA ALA A 429 2.11 -4.93 -1.43
C ALA A 429 2.64 -3.48 -1.32
N CYS A 430 3.82 -3.23 -1.88
CA CYS A 430 4.36 -1.88 -2.09
C CYS A 430 5.12 -1.79 -3.42
N ALA A 431 5.13 -0.61 -4.03
CA ALA A 431 5.84 -0.26 -5.26
C ALA A 431 6.70 1.00 -5.00
N LEU A 432 7.97 0.99 -5.44
CA LEU A 432 8.85 2.16 -5.38
C LEU A 432 8.84 2.88 -6.73
N HIS A 433 8.54 4.18 -6.71
CA HIS A 433 8.80 5.11 -7.79
C HIS A 433 9.54 6.29 -7.17
N TYR A 434 10.88 6.21 -7.08
CA TYR A 434 11.71 7.19 -6.36
C TYR A 434 11.40 8.65 -6.77
N PRO A 435 11.28 9.61 -5.83
CA PRO A 435 11.49 9.51 -4.38
C PRO A 435 10.25 9.07 -3.57
N TYR A 436 9.31 8.34 -4.17
CA TYR A 436 8.06 7.94 -3.54
C TYR A 436 7.92 6.42 -3.37
N ILE A 437 7.41 6.00 -2.21
CA ILE A 437 6.96 4.62 -1.95
C ILE A 437 5.43 4.60 -1.88
N VAL A 438 4.83 3.69 -2.65
CA VAL A 438 3.39 3.49 -2.76
C VAL A 438 3.04 2.20 -2.02
N ALA A 439 2.12 2.28 -1.05
CA ALA A 439 1.69 1.15 -0.23
C ALA A 439 0.20 0.84 -0.47
N PHE A 440 -0.07 -0.40 -0.90
CA PHE A 440 -1.40 -0.87 -1.30
C PHE A 440 -2.07 -1.61 -0.15
N SER A 441 -3.06 -0.99 0.49
CA SER A 441 -3.94 -1.63 1.48
C SER A 441 -5.30 -1.96 0.85
N PRO A 442 -6.14 -2.84 1.42
CA PRO A 442 -7.41 -3.24 0.79
C PRO A 442 -8.42 -2.11 0.55
N ASP A 443 -8.38 -1.07 1.40
CA ASP A 443 -9.36 0.02 1.45
C ASP A 443 -8.81 1.39 1.01
N PHE A 444 -7.51 1.48 0.71
CA PHE A 444 -6.86 2.67 0.16
C PHE A 444 -5.41 2.40 -0.29
N VAL A 445 -4.88 3.30 -1.12
CA VAL A 445 -3.44 3.43 -1.39
C VAL A 445 -2.90 4.64 -0.62
N GLU A 446 -1.75 4.51 0.06
CA GLU A 446 -1.00 5.65 0.61
C GLU A 446 0.33 5.85 -0.12
N ILE A 447 0.66 7.10 -0.46
CA ILE A 447 1.89 7.51 -1.14
C ILE A 447 2.72 8.33 -0.17
N ARG A 448 4.00 7.97 0.00
CA ARG A 448 4.91 8.62 0.94
C ARG A 448 6.25 8.96 0.31
N HIS A 449 6.85 10.08 0.71
CA HIS A 449 8.22 10.42 0.32
C HIS A 449 9.21 9.54 1.09
N VAL A 450 10.21 8.96 0.42
CA VAL A 450 11.09 7.97 1.06
C VAL A 450 12.09 8.60 2.03
N ASP A 451 12.64 9.76 1.68
CA ASP A 451 13.71 10.41 2.45
C ASP A 451 13.22 11.13 3.73
N ASP A 452 11.90 11.17 3.99
CA ASP A 452 11.34 11.75 5.23
C ASP A 452 10.07 11.06 5.78
N GLY A 453 9.57 10.03 5.08
CA GLY A 453 8.43 9.21 5.49
C GLY A 453 7.07 9.90 5.49
N SER A 454 6.97 11.16 5.06
CA SER A 454 5.72 11.93 5.12
C SER A 454 4.71 11.48 4.06
N CYS A 455 3.43 11.50 4.46
CA CYS A 455 2.32 11.19 3.56
C CYS A 455 2.08 12.34 2.59
N VAL A 456 2.21 12.03 1.29
CA VAL A 456 2.06 12.97 0.18
C VAL A 456 0.63 12.94 -0.34
N GLN A 457 0.04 11.74 -0.46
CA GLN A 457 -1.31 11.53 -0.96
C GLN A 457 -1.92 10.24 -0.40
N VAL A 458 -3.25 10.20 -0.32
CA VAL A 458 -4.04 8.99 -0.07
C VAL A 458 -5.15 8.90 -1.12
N ILE A 459 -5.33 7.70 -1.69
CA ILE A 459 -6.37 7.38 -2.69
C ILE A 459 -7.35 6.40 -2.04
N GLN A 460 -8.57 6.84 -1.75
CA GLN A 460 -9.59 6.10 -0.97
C GLN A 460 -10.37 5.07 -1.80
N GLU A 461 -9.69 4.07 -2.38
CA GLU A 461 -10.32 3.04 -3.21
C GLU A 461 -10.44 1.67 -2.53
N ARG A 462 -11.58 0.98 -2.71
CA ARG A 462 -11.86 -0.34 -2.12
C ARG A 462 -11.55 -1.50 -3.06
N GLY A 463 -11.06 -2.61 -2.51
CA GLY A 463 -10.63 -3.77 -3.29
C GLY A 463 -9.27 -3.57 -3.97
N VAL A 464 -8.47 -2.61 -3.46
CA VAL A 464 -7.15 -2.28 -3.98
C VAL A 464 -6.22 -3.50 -3.93
N ARG A 465 -5.51 -3.72 -5.04
CA ARG A 465 -4.48 -4.77 -5.21
C ARG A 465 -3.25 -4.16 -5.89
N CYS A 466 -2.23 -4.97 -6.14
CA CYS A 466 -1.06 -4.62 -6.91
C CYS A 466 -0.70 -5.84 -7.76
N LEU A 467 -1.22 -5.91 -8.99
CA LEU A 467 -1.03 -7.10 -9.85
C LEU A 467 0.27 -7.05 -10.66
N TYR A 468 0.85 -5.85 -10.80
CA TYR A 468 2.18 -5.60 -11.35
C TYR A 468 2.85 -4.49 -10.53
N ALA A 469 4.17 -4.49 -10.55
CA ALA A 469 5.09 -3.44 -10.10
C ALA A 469 6.49 -3.91 -10.54
N LYS A 470 7.13 -3.19 -11.46
CA LYS A 470 8.47 -3.53 -11.97
C LYS A 470 9.47 -3.49 -10.81
N GLY A 471 10.49 -4.34 -10.83
CA GLY A 471 11.66 -4.11 -10.00
C GLY A 471 12.46 -2.96 -10.62
N SER A 472 13.03 -2.07 -9.80
CA SER A 472 13.81 -0.93 -10.30
C SER A 472 15.27 -1.30 -10.56
N PRO A 473 15.73 -1.38 -11.83
CA PRO A 473 16.93 -0.68 -12.24
C PRO A 473 16.65 0.83 -12.34
N ALA A 474 17.68 1.62 -12.64
CA ALA A 474 17.50 2.97 -13.19
C ALA A 474 17.21 2.89 -14.70
N GLU A 475 16.87 4.03 -15.32
CA GLU A 475 16.45 4.18 -16.74
C GLU A 475 15.04 3.57 -16.98
N ASP A 476 14.06 4.23 -17.63
CA ASP A 476 14.10 5.30 -18.63
C ASP A 476 12.86 6.27 -18.55
N LEU A 477 12.79 7.36 -19.33
CA LEU A 477 11.94 8.56 -19.05
C LEU A 477 10.85 8.94 -20.09
N ALA A 478 9.63 9.31 -19.60
CA ALA A 478 8.51 10.02 -20.28
C ALA A 478 7.80 9.25 -21.44
N TYR A 479 6.61 9.57 -21.99
CA TYR A 479 5.59 10.66 -21.96
C TYR A 479 4.20 10.04 -22.36
N HIS A 480 2.97 10.60 -22.30
CA HIS A 480 2.37 11.89 -21.87
C HIS A 480 0.91 11.67 -21.35
N LEU A 481 -0.14 12.41 -21.81
CA LEU A 481 -1.56 12.31 -21.32
C LEU A 481 -2.66 12.60 -22.36
N SER A 482 -3.82 11.91 -22.24
CA SER A 482 -5.22 12.44 -22.36
C SER A 482 -6.22 11.26 -22.16
N ARG A 483 -7.52 11.39 -21.78
CA ARG A 483 -8.42 12.51 -21.39
C ARG A 483 -9.50 11.96 -20.41
N ARG A 484 -10.37 12.81 -19.82
CA ARG A 484 -11.52 12.42 -18.95
C ARG A 484 -12.49 11.44 -19.68
N ARG A 485 -13.32 10.61 -19.02
CA ARG A 485 -14.17 10.85 -17.82
C ARG A 485 -14.71 9.52 -17.22
N GLU A 486 -15.10 9.52 -15.92
CA GLU A 486 -16.03 8.61 -15.17
C GLU A 486 -16.36 7.18 -15.74
N ASN A 487 -16.31 6.03 -15.04
CA ASN A 487 -15.97 5.66 -13.65
C ASN A 487 -15.66 4.14 -13.58
N ASN A 488 -14.41 3.74 -13.33
CA ASN A 488 -13.88 3.21 -12.05
C ASN A 488 -12.35 3.49 -12.06
N ILE A 489 -11.58 3.18 -11.02
CA ILE A 489 -10.19 3.67 -10.88
C ILE A 489 -9.13 2.58 -11.13
N LEU A 490 -8.13 2.96 -11.94
CA LEU A 490 -6.83 2.30 -12.12
C LEU A 490 -5.76 3.32 -11.72
N VAL A 491 -4.75 2.90 -10.96
CA VAL A 491 -3.67 3.79 -10.50
C VAL A 491 -2.37 3.42 -11.22
N SER A 492 -2.12 4.12 -12.32
CA SER A 492 -0.83 4.07 -13.02
C SER A 492 0.03 5.27 -12.60
N PHE A 493 1.29 5.02 -12.26
CA PHE A 493 2.32 6.04 -12.12
C PHE A 493 3.40 5.77 -13.18
N SER A 494 3.79 6.79 -13.93
CA SER A 494 5.00 6.90 -14.76
C SER A 494 5.70 5.56 -15.09
N ASN A 495 5.22 4.89 -16.14
CA ASN A 495 5.77 3.66 -16.72
C ASN A 495 5.87 2.43 -15.79
N GLN A 496 5.22 2.41 -14.62
CA GLN A 496 5.08 1.19 -13.79
C GLN A 496 3.64 1.02 -13.26
N VAL A 497 2.86 0.17 -13.94
CA VAL A 497 1.42 0.01 -13.69
C VAL A 497 1.13 -0.80 -12.42
N ALA A 498 0.20 -0.33 -11.58
CA ALA A 498 -0.36 -1.11 -10.47
C ALA A 498 -1.88 -1.32 -10.65
N PHE A 499 -2.26 -2.54 -11.05
CA PHE A 499 -3.65 -2.85 -11.37
C PHE A 499 -4.51 -3.05 -10.11
N LEU A 500 -5.70 -2.45 -10.12
CA LEU A 500 -6.73 -2.52 -9.08
C LEU A 500 -7.94 -3.31 -9.60
N THR A 501 -8.68 -3.98 -8.70
CA THR A 501 -9.96 -4.62 -9.04
C THR A 501 -10.92 -4.53 -7.85
N PRO A 502 -11.91 -3.62 -7.87
CA PRO A 502 -12.95 -3.60 -6.84
C PRO A 502 -13.63 -4.98 -6.72
N ILE A 503 -13.92 -5.39 -5.48
CA ILE A 503 -14.78 -6.55 -5.24
C ILE A 503 -16.22 -6.04 -5.26
N LEU A 504 -16.99 -6.44 -6.27
CA LEU A 504 -18.43 -6.18 -6.30
C LEU A 504 -19.10 -6.94 -5.15
N SER A 505 -19.79 -6.22 -4.27
CA SER A 505 -20.72 -6.82 -3.31
C SER A 505 -21.95 -7.38 -4.04
N PRO A 506 -22.50 -8.56 -3.69
CA PRO A 506 -23.62 -9.17 -4.42
C PRO A 506 -24.97 -8.40 -4.37
N THR A 507 -25.00 -7.22 -3.77
CA THR A 507 -26.22 -6.48 -3.41
C THR A 507 -26.84 -5.68 -4.57
N ASP A 508 -26.04 -5.24 -5.53
CA ASP A 508 -26.43 -4.14 -6.42
C ASP A 508 -27.21 -4.61 -7.67
N ARG A 509 -27.49 -5.91 -7.80
CA ARG A 509 -28.35 -6.49 -8.85
C ARG A 509 -29.87 -6.24 -8.62
N ARG A 510 -30.25 -5.04 -8.17
CA ARG A 510 -31.65 -4.56 -8.16
C ARG A 510 -31.74 -3.05 -8.39
N HIS A 511 -31.85 -2.62 -9.65
CA HIS A 511 -32.95 -1.78 -10.16
C HIS A 511 -32.67 -1.23 -11.58
N SER A 512 -33.10 -1.99 -12.58
CA SER A 512 -33.48 -1.44 -13.90
C SER A 512 -34.66 -2.27 -14.41
N LYS A 513 -35.77 -1.61 -14.74
CA LYS A 513 -36.84 -2.15 -15.58
C LYS A 513 -36.58 -1.76 -17.02
#